data_AF-A0A061NJR6-F1
#
_entry.id   AF-A0A061NJR6-F1
#
_cell.length_a   1.000
_cell.length_b   1.000
_cell.length_c   1.000
_cell.angle_alpha   90.00
_cell.angle_beta   90.00
_cell.angle_gamma   90.00
#
_symmetry.space_group_name_H-M   'P 1'
#
loop_
_entity.id
_entity.type
_entity.pdbx_description
1 polymer ?
#
loop_
_entity_poly.entity_id
_entity_poly.type
_entity_poly.pdbx_seq_one_letter_code
_entity_poly.pdbx_strand_id
1 'polypeptide(L)'
;MNFNLFNPNRGNRRSGSAGIEINNNLINGPGFVGNGGGFPTVPTVPTVPTVPTVPTVPTTPTIPTTPTIPTTPTIPTIPTTPTTPTIPTGVVGPTDTYAFAANLTAQTLTLIAAGTNVPLPDGQNLSNITVDAANEVFSVNDSGQYLISYDVNLTAAVLVSARLTQNGAVIPASEVSPLAAVSNLSASVVVPLTAGDTVSLQLAGLIPTVLQTGQGASVTIVRMSATEG
;
A
#
# COMPACT_ATOMS: atom_id res chain seq x y z
N MET A 1 -32.88 -29.68 1.14
CA MET A 1 -31.88 -28.64 0.83
C MET A 1 -30.51 -29.26 0.96
N ASN A 2 -29.77 -29.28 -0.14
CA ASN A 2 -28.35 -29.63 -0.22
C ASN A 2 -27.51 -28.48 0.34
N PHE A 3 -26.29 -28.79 0.82
CA PHE A 3 -24.98 -28.20 0.44
C PHE A 3 -23.92 -28.84 1.35
N ASN A 4 -23.30 -29.94 0.88
CA ASN A 4 -21.92 -30.06 0.33
C ASN A 4 -20.84 -30.01 1.44
N LEU A 5 -19.80 -30.86 1.50
CA LEU A 5 -18.83 -31.18 0.46
C LEU A 5 -18.08 -32.51 0.75
N PHE A 6 -17.72 -33.20 -0.34
CA PHE A 6 -16.49 -33.96 -0.63
C PHE A 6 -16.22 -35.39 -0.10
N ASN A 7 -16.23 -36.31 -1.07
CA ASN A 7 -15.42 -37.54 -1.25
C ASN A 7 -13.96 -37.14 -1.61
N PRO A 8 -12.85 -37.88 -1.35
CA PRO A 8 -12.62 -39.22 -1.92
C PRO A 8 -11.85 -40.23 -1.04
N ASN A 9 -11.86 -41.46 -1.55
CA ASN A 9 -11.28 -42.67 -0.99
C ASN A 9 -9.76 -42.80 -1.30
N ARG A 10 -9.04 -43.42 -0.36
CA ARG A 10 -7.76 -44.16 -0.49
C ARG A 10 -6.43 -43.42 -0.64
N GLY A 11 -5.45 -43.89 0.14
CA GLY A 11 -4.03 -43.70 -0.16
C GLY A 11 -3.11 -44.06 1.00
N ASN A 12 -2.75 -45.35 1.09
CA ASN A 12 -1.80 -45.92 2.03
C ASN A 12 -0.39 -45.27 1.91
N ARG A 13 0.27 -45.00 3.05
CA ARG A 13 1.72 -45.11 3.35
C ARG A 13 2.16 -44.11 4.43
N ARG A 14 2.55 -44.61 5.61
CA ARG A 14 3.38 -43.93 6.63
C ARG A 14 4.35 -45.01 7.13
N SER A 15 5.67 -44.97 6.98
CA SER A 15 6.68 -43.91 7.18
C SER A 15 6.56 -43.21 8.53
N GLY A 16 7.61 -43.31 9.34
CA GLY A 16 7.87 -42.38 10.44
C GLY A 16 7.70 -42.96 11.84
N SER A 17 8.83 -43.27 12.45
CA SER A 17 9.12 -43.33 13.88
C SER A 17 8.52 -42.17 14.71
N ALA A 18 8.05 -42.44 15.93
CA ALA A 18 8.38 -41.71 17.17
C ALA A 18 7.43 -42.07 18.35
N GLY A 19 8.00 -42.20 19.56
CA GLY A 19 7.37 -41.92 20.86
C GLY A 19 6.33 -42.92 21.35
N ILE A 20 6.70 -43.89 22.20
CA ILE A 20 6.64 -43.81 23.68
C ILE A 20 5.23 -43.46 24.18
N GLU A 21 4.49 -44.48 24.61
CA GLU A 21 3.29 -44.31 25.42
C GLU A 21 3.63 -44.73 26.86
N ILE A 22 3.64 -43.74 27.75
CA ILE A 22 4.02 -43.84 29.15
C ILE A 22 2.79 -44.30 29.93
N ASN A 23 2.84 -45.48 30.54
CA ASN A 23 1.79 -45.93 31.46
C ASN A 23 2.08 -45.40 32.87
N ASN A 24 1.55 -44.23 33.16
CA ASN A 24 1.49 -43.65 34.50
C ASN A 24 0.40 -44.36 35.30
N ASN A 25 0.79 -45.11 36.34
CA ASN A 25 0.49 -44.73 37.74
C ASN A 25 0.60 -45.93 38.67
N LEU A 26 1.32 -45.73 39.79
CA LEU A 26 1.08 -46.34 41.12
C LEU A 26 1.31 -47.88 41.11
N ILE A 27 2.09 -48.51 41.98
CA ILE A 27 1.83 -48.75 43.42
C ILE A 27 3.16 -49.21 44.08
N ASN A 28 3.41 -48.71 45.30
CA ASN A 28 4.57 -48.78 46.20
C ASN A 28 5.24 -50.14 46.54
N GLY A 29 6.56 -50.13 46.81
CA GLY A 29 7.22 -50.85 47.94
C GLY A 29 8.14 -52.06 47.67
N PRO A 30 9.16 -52.37 48.52
CA PRO A 30 10.52 -52.81 48.08
C PRO A 30 10.95 -54.26 48.44
N GLY A 31 12.09 -54.73 47.88
CA GLY A 31 12.92 -55.78 48.54
C GLY A 31 13.83 -56.67 47.67
N PHE A 32 15.11 -56.28 47.56
CA PHE A 32 16.38 -57.04 47.63
C PHE A 32 16.70 -58.35 46.86
N VAL A 33 17.97 -58.43 46.45
CA VAL A 33 18.65 -59.39 45.55
C VAL A 33 19.32 -60.59 46.27
N GLY A 34 19.46 -61.72 45.56
CA GLY A 34 20.32 -62.89 45.87
C GLY A 34 20.84 -63.48 44.54
N ASN A 35 21.74 -64.47 44.42
CA ASN A 35 22.28 -65.51 45.30
C ASN A 35 23.30 -66.33 44.44
N GLY A 36 24.26 -67.05 45.05
CA GLY A 36 24.70 -68.36 44.54
C GLY A 36 26.21 -68.65 44.52
N GLY A 37 26.68 -69.52 45.43
CA GLY A 37 28.03 -70.14 45.43
C GLY A 37 27.98 -71.68 45.28
N GLY A 38 29.05 -72.29 44.77
CA GLY A 38 29.20 -73.74 44.49
C GLY A 38 30.43 -74.40 45.13
N PHE A 39 30.41 -75.74 45.22
CA PHE A 39 31.37 -76.66 45.88
C PHE A 39 32.40 -77.31 44.89
N PRO A 40 33.47 -78.01 45.35
CA PRO A 40 34.83 -77.94 44.77
C PRO A 40 35.25 -79.07 43.79
N THR A 41 36.34 -78.84 43.03
CA THR A 41 36.91 -79.74 41.99
C THR A 41 38.37 -80.15 42.24
N VAL A 42 38.75 -81.32 41.72
CA VAL A 42 40.05 -82.05 41.80
C VAL A 42 41.24 -81.24 41.23
N PRO A 43 42.45 -81.27 41.85
CA PRO A 43 43.61 -80.52 41.39
C PRO A 43 44.26 -81.10 40.12
N THR A 44 44.59 -80.20 39.19
CA THR A 44 45.16 -80.47 37.86
C THR A 44 46.69 -80.64 37.88
N VAL A 45 47.22 -81.44 36.93
CA VAL A 45 48.66 -81.67 36.72
C VAL A 45 49.35 -80.39 36.20
N PRO A 46 50.57 -80.05 36.66
CA PRO A 46 51.26 -78.83 36.22
C PRO A 46 51.67 -78.90 34.74
N THR A 47 51.40 -77.85 34.00
CA THR A 47 51.85 -77.63 32.61
C THR A 47 53.36 -77.33 32.54
N VAL A 48 54.03 -77.87 31.52
CA VAL A 48 55.46 -77.60 31.23
C VAL A 48 55.64 -76.13 30.82
N PRO A 49 56.66 -75.40 31.33
CA PRO A 49 56.90 -74.01 30.96
C PRO A 49 57.28 -73.88 29.47
N THR A 50 56.66 -72.92 28.78
CA THR A 50 57.01 -72.56 27.40
C THR A 50 58.36 -71.83 27.35
N VAL A 51 59.18 -72.12 26.34
CA VAL A 51 60.46 -71.45 26.08
C VAL A 51 60.20 -69.98 25.68
N PRO A 52 60.92 -68.98 26.24
CA PRO A 52 60.74 -67.59 25.85
C PRO A 52 61.13 -67.35 24.38
N THR A 53 60.30 -66.60 23.66
CA THR A 53 60.60 -66.12 22.30
C THR A 53 61.73 -65.09 22.32
N VAL A 54 62.64 -65.18 21.34
CA VAL A 54 63.74 -64.21 21.16
C VAL A 54 63.18 -62.83 20.78
N PRO A 55 63.62 -61.73 21.41
CA PRO A 55 63.15 -60.39 21.06
C PRO A 55 63.55 -60.00 19.62
N THR A 56 62.63 -59.41 18.87
CA THR A 56 62.91 -58.82 17.56
C THR A 56 63.78 -57.57 17.69
N VAL A 57 64.74 -57.40 16.78
CA VAL A 57 65.62 -56.23 16.72
C VAL A 57 64.81 -54.99 16.30
N PRO A 58 64.95 -53.82 16.97
CA PRO A 58 64.25 -52.60 16.55
C PRO A 58 64.70 -52.14 15.16
N THR A 59 63.74 -51.71 14.33
CA THR A 59 64.04 -51.05 13.05
C THR A 59 64.66 -49.69 13.28
N THR A 60 65.60 -49.28 12.41
CA THR A 60 66.22 -47.96 12.45
C THR A 60 65.18 -46.86 12.19
N PRO A 61 65.19 -45.75 12.95
CA PRO A 61 64.27 -44.64 12.71
C PRO A 61 64.58 -43.93 11.40
N THR A 62 63.55 -43.62 10.62
CA THR A 62 63.64 -42.81 9.40
C THR A 62 64.00 -41.37 9.73
N ILE A 63 64.89 -40.78 8.93
CA ILE A 63 65.31 -39.38 9.06
C ILE A 63 64.14 -38.46 8.62
N PRO A 64 63.75 -37.46 9.44
CA PRO A 64 62.70 -36.53 9.05
C PRO A 64 63.15 -35.64 7.88
N THR A 65 62.26 -35.43 6.91
CA THR A 65 62.49 -34.53 5.77
C THR A 65 62.57 -33.08 6.22
N THR A 66 63.38 -32.27 5.53
CA THR A 66 63.50 -30.82 5.81
C THR A 66 62.18 -30.09 5.55
N PRO A 67 61.72 -29.22 6.47
CA PRO A 67 60.49 -28.46 6.29
C PRO A 67 60.63 -27.47 5.13
N THR A 68 59.61 -27.37 4.29
CA THR A 68 59.49 -26.38 3.22
C THR A 68 59.35 -24.96 3.77
N ILE A 69 60.04 -24.01 3.15
CA ILE A 69 59.99 -22.59 3.53
C ILE A 69 58.62 -22.01 3.13
N PRO A 70 57.90 -21.30 4.02
CA PRO A 70 56.64 -20.65 3.68
C PRO A 70 56.84 -19.57 2.62
N THR A 71 55.94 -19.50 1.64
CA THR A 71 55.89 -18.39 0.68
C THR A 71 55.48 -17.09 1.38
N THR A 72 56.00 -15.96 0.90
CA THR A 72 55.63 -14.64 1.42
C THR A 72 54.16 -14.32 1.13
N PRO A 73 53.42 -13.78 2.11
CA PRO A 73 52.01 -13.43 1.91
C PRO A 73 51.87 -12.26 0.93
N THR A 74 50.85 -12.34 0.09
CA THR A 74 50.50 -11.30 -0.87
C THR A 74 49.94 -10.07 -0.14
N ILE A 75 50.33 -8.87 -0.56
CA ILE A 75 49.83 -7.62 0.03
C ILE A 75 48.40 -7.38 -0.44
N PRO A 76 47.43 -7.15 0.46
CA PRO A 76 46.05 -6.88 0.09
C PRO A 76 45.92 -5.54 -0.66
N THR A 77 45.09 -5.52 -1.70
CA THR A 77 44.73 -4.31 -2.44
C THR A 77 43.94 -3.35 -1.58
N ILE A 78 44.24 -2.06 -1.69
CA ILE A 78 43.52 -0.99 -0.98
C ILE A 78 42.12 -0.85 -1.59
N PRO A 79 41.04 -0.86 -0.80
CA PRO A 79 39.69 -0.64 -1.30
C PRO A 79 39.54 0.75 -1.92
N THR A 80 38.86 0.83 -3.06
CA THR A 80 38.49 2.12 -3.66
C THR A 80 37.51 2.86 -2.75
N THR A 81 37.64 4.18 -2.66
CA THR A 81 36.71 5.02 -1.91
C THR A 81 35.30 4.93 -2.50
N PRO A 82 34.24 4.81 -1.67
CA PRO A 82 32.87 4.82 -2.16
C PRO A 82 32.56 6.12 -2.91
N THR A 83 31.90 6.01 -4.07
CA THR A 83 31.33 7.15 -4.77
C THR A 83 30.26 7.79 -3.89
N THR A 84 30.27 9.12 -3.78
CA THR A 84 29.22 9.87 -3.08
C THR A 84 27.87 9.61 -3.74
N PRO A 85 26.82 9.30 -2.97
CA PRO A 85 25.48 9.07 -3.53
C PRO A 85 24.99 10.34 -4.24
N THR A 86 24.49 10.16 -5.46
CA THR A 86 23.79 11.21 -6.20
C THR A 86 22.54 11.59 -5.41
N ILE A 87 22.37 12.88 -5.11
CA ILE A 87 21.10 13.39 -4.59
C ILE A 87 20.08 13.26 -5.73
N PRO A 88 18.94 12.56 -5.55
CA PRO A 88 17.91 12.53 -6.57
C PRO A 88 17.46 13.96 -6.86
N THR A 89 17.71 14.42 -8.08
CA THR A 89 17.15 15.67 -8.57
C THR A 89 15.65 15.46 -8.78
N GLY A 90 14.85 16.07 -7.91
CA GLY A 90 13.44 16.32 -8.16
C GLY A 90 12.49 15.20 -7.75
N VAL A 91 12.11 15.18 -6.46
CA VAL A 91 10.67 15.14 -6.20
C VAL A 91 10.24 16.60 -6.32
N VAL A 92 9.69 16.98 -7.47
CA VAL A 92 8.80 18.14 -7.51
C VAL A 92 7.68 17.75 -6.56
N GLY A 93 7.57 18.43 -5.40
CA GLY A 93 6.39 18.25 -4.55
C GLY A 93 5.13 18.45 -5.40
N PRO A 94 3.94 17.97 -4.99
CA PRO A 94 2.74 18.25 -5.76
C PRO A 94 2.66 19.76 -6.01
N THR A 95 2.70 20.18 -7.27
CA THR A 95 2.34 21.56 -7.62
C THR A 95 0.90 21.72 -7.16
N ASP A 96 0.68 22.62 -6.18
CA ASP A 96 -0.64 22.91 -5.66
C ASP A 96 -1.60 23.13 -6.84
N THR A 97 -2.59 22.26 -6.98
CA THR A 97 -3.53 22.28 -8.11
C THR A 97 -4.88 22.71 -7.59
N TYR A 98 -5.23 23.96 -7.85
CA TYR A 98 -6.46 24.57 -7.35
C TYR A 98 -6.94 25.70 -8.26
N ALA A 99 -8.21 26.05 -8.11
CA ALA A 99 -8.81 27.23 -8.70
C ALA A 99 -9.86 27.82 -7.77
N PHE A 100 -9.87 29.14 -7.65
CA PHE A 100 -11.00 29.89 -7.14
C PHE A 100 -11.37 30.96 -8.17
N ALA A 101 -12.66 31.16 -8.39
CA ALA A 101 -13.20 32.21 -9.27
C ALA A 101 -14.59 32.60 -8.81
N ALA A 102 -14.96 33.86 -9.04
CA ALA A 102 -16.23 34.41 -8.61
C ALA A 102 -16.84 35.38 -9.62
N ASN A 103 -18.12 35.71 -9.42
CA ASN A 103 -18.79 36.84 -10.04
C ASN A 103 -19.31 37.72 -8.92
N LEU A 104 -18.72 38.91 -8.79
CA LEU A 104 -19.03 39.85 -7.72
C LEU A 104 -19.98 40.96 -8.20
N THR A 105 -20.40 40.92 -9.46
CA THR A 105 -21.28 41.91 -10.08
C THR A 105 -22.74 41.47 -10.10
N ALA A 106 -23.67 42.41 -10.18
CA ALA A 106 -25.09 42.12 -10.37
C ALA A 106 -25.41 41.70 -11.81
N GLN A 107 -24.78 40.63 -12.29
CA GLN A 107 -24.97 40.15 -13.65
C GLN A 107 -26.37 39.56 -13.82
N THR A 108 -27.06 39.94 -14.89
CA THR A 108 -28.29 39.30 -15.34
C THR A 108 -27.96 38.13 -16.26
N LEU A 109 -28.45 36.94 -15.91
CA LEU A 109 -28.27 35.70 -16.67
C LEU A 109 -29.58 35.34 -17.37
N THR A 110 -29.48 35.02 -18.66
CA THR A 110 -30.58 34.45 -19.43
C THR A 110 -30.53 32.93 -19.31
N LEU A 111 -31.52 32.35 -18.64
CA LEU A 111 -31.54 30.92 -18.34
C LEU A 111 -32.29 30.14 -19.41
N ILE A 112 -31.78 28.94 -19.71
CA ILE A 112 -32.48 27.93 -20.51
C ILE A 112 -32.65 26.64 -19.71
N ALA A 113 -33.65 25.83 -20.08
CA ALA A 113 -33.91 24.54 -19.41
C ALA A 113 -32.71 23.58 -19.51
N ALA A 114 -31.94 23.66 -20.60
CA ALA A 114 -30.73 22.86 -20.78
C ALA A 114 -29.57 23.31 -19.89
N GLY A 115 -29.65 24.45 -19.19
CA GLY A 115 -28.58 25.05 -18.41
C GLY A 115 -27.84 26.16 -19.16
N THR A 116 -27.55 27.24 -18.44
CA THR A 116 -26.69 28.35 -18.86
C THR A 116 -25.44 28.34 -17.98
N ASN A 117 -24.26 28.37 -18.61
CA ASN A 117 -23.00 28.51 -17.88
C ASN A 117 -22.94 29.87 -17.15
N VAL A 118 -22.35 29.87 -15.96
CA VAL A 118 -22.21 31.09 -15.15
C VAL A 118 -20.79 31.65 -15.34
N PRO A 119 -20.63 32.87 -15.89
CA PRO A 119 -19.34 33.56 -15.94
C PRO A 119 -18.84 33.90 -14.53
N LEU A 120 -17.56 33.64 -14.27
CA LEU A 120 -16.87 33.91 -13.01
C LEU A 120 -15.58 34.73 -13.26
N PRO A 121 -15.70 36.00 -13.69
CA PRO A 121 -14.56 36.82 -14.13
C PRO A 121 -13.71 37.40 -13.00
N ASP A 122 -14.21 37.41 -11.77
CA ASP A 122 -13.64 38.17 -10.65
C ASP A 122 -12.87 37.27 -9.68
N GLY A 123 -11.88 37.86 -8.99
CA GLY A 123 -11.19 37.21 -7.87
C GLY A 123 -10.45 35.92 -8.24
N GLN A 124 -10.10 35.71 -9.51
CA GLN A 124 -9.52 34.46 -9.97
C GLN A 124 -8.15 34.21 -9.35
N ASN A 125 -8.01 33.07 -8.67
CA ASN A 125 -6.76 32.57 -8.11
C ASN A 125 -6.60 31.13 -8.58
N LEU A 126 -5.78 30.93 -9.61
CA LEU A 126 -5.65 29.68 -10.35
C LEU A 126 -4.21 29.18 -10.26
N SER A 127 -4.05 27.89 -9.98
CA SER A 127 -2.77 27.19 -10.03
C SER A 127 -2.96 25.82 -10.67
N ASN A 128 -2.28 25.58 -11.79
CA ASN A 128 -2.39 24.35 -12.58
C ASN A 128 -3.83 23.98 -13.03
N ILE A 129 -4.67 25.02 -13.16
CA ILE A 129 -6.01 25.00 -13.76
C ILE A 129 -6.10 26.28 -14.58
N THR A 130 -6.66 26.21 -15.78
CA THR A 130 -6.91 27.39 -16.62
C THR A 130 -8.40 27.66 -16.74
N VAL A 131 -8.76 28.86 -17.19
CA VAL A 131 -10.15 29.22 -17.50
C VAL A 131 -10.22 29.79 -18.91
N ASP A 132 -11.33 29.58 -19.59
CA ASP A 132 -11.56 30.11 -20.93
C ASP A 132 -11.79 31.64 -20.94
N ALA A 133 -11.83 32.21 -22.15
CA ALA A 133 -11.98 33.67 -22.31
C ALA A 133 -13.34 34.20 -21.83
N ALA A 134 -14.38 33.35 -21.78
CA ALA A 134 -15.68 33.71 -21.23
C ALA A 134 -15.72 33.66 -19.70
N ASN A 135 -14.70 33.08 -19.06
CA ASN A 135 -14.62 32.83 -17.62
C ASN A 135 -15.68 31.83 -17.11
N GLU A 136 -16.06 30.87 -17.94
CA GLU A 136 -17.12 29.90 -17.67
C GLU A 136 -16.62 28.46 -17.54
N VAL A 137 -15.49 28.14 -18.19
CA VAL A 137 -15.01 26.76 -18.35
C VAL A 137 -13.60 26.63 -17.77
N PHE A 138 -13.47 25.88 -16.69
CA PHE A 138 -12.20 25.59 -16.01
C PHE A 138 -11.61 24.31 -16.56
N SER A 139 -10.40 24.36 -17.13
CA SER A 139 -9.70 23.19 -17.66
C SER A 139 -8.63 22.73 -16.68
N VAL A 140 -8.66 21.44 -16.35
CA VAL A 140 -7.73 20.83 -15.40
C VAL A 140 -6.50 20.31 -16.13
N ASN A 141 -5.31 20.59 -15.60
CA ASN A 141 -4.05 20.18 -16.25
C ASN A 141 -3.52 18.82 -15.78
N ASP A 142 -3.94 18.35 -14.61
CA ASP A 142 -3.46 17.09 -14.01
C ASP A 142 -4.60 16.13 -13.69
N SER A 143 -4.36 14.83 -13.81
CA SER A 143 -5.34 13.81 -13.39
C SER A 143 -5.35 13.62 -11.86
N GLY A 144 -6.52 13.48 -11.24
CA GLY A 144 -6.62 13.29 -9.80
C GLY A 144 -8.04 13.23 -9.26
N GLN A 145 -8.15 13.13 -7.93
CA GLN A 145 -9.40 13.36 -7.20
C GLN A 145 -9.53 14.84 -6.86
N TYR A 146 -10.66 15.44 -7.19
CA TYR A 146 -10.91 16.87 -6.98
C TYR A 146 -12.10 17.09 -6.06
N LEU A 147 -11.94 17.97 -5.08
CA LEU A 147 -13.05 18.59 -4.36
C LEU A 147 -13.49 19.82 -5.15
N ILE A 148 -14.77 19.90 -5.47
CA ILE A 148 -15.36 21.03 -6.18
C ILE A 148 -16.56 21.53 -5.39
N SER A 149 -16.57 22.82 -5.09
CA SER A 149 -17.68 23.48 -4.40
C SER A 149 -18.14 24.69 -5.18
N TYR A 150 -19.43 25.00 -5.10
CA TYR A 150 -19.98 26.25 -5.61
C TYR A 150 -20.92 26.89 -4.60
N ASP A 151 -21.02 28.22 -4.69
CA ASP A 151 -22.04 29.03 -4.03
C ASP A 151 -22.68 29.95 -5.06
N VAL A 152 -24.00 30.07 -5.03
CA VAL A 152 -24.77 31.00 -5.87
C VAL A 152 -25.73 31.76 -4.97
N ASN A 153 -25.70 33.09 -5.05
CA ASN A 153 -26.62 33.98 -4.38
C ASN A 153 -27.34 34.86 -5.41
N LEU A 154 -28.66 34.87 -5.35
CA LEU A 154 -29.55 35.61 -6.24
C LEU A 154 -30.16 36.80 -5.54
N THR A 155 -30.42 37.88 -6.27
CA THR A 155 -31.04 39.11 -5.72
C THR A 155 -32.48 38.89 -5.26
N ALA A 156 -33.17 37.89 -5.82
CA ALA A 156 -34.52 37.50 -5.46
C ALA A 156 -34.66 35.98 -5.48
N ALA A 157 -35.66 35.44 -4.79
CA ALA A 157 -35.96 34.01 -4.85
C ALA A 157 -36.51 33.64 -6.24
N VAL A 158 -35.88 32.68 -6.90
CA VAL A 158 -36.28 32.17 -8.22
C VAL A 158 -36.32 30.65 -8.19
N LEU A 159 -37.25 30.04 -8.93
CA LEU A 159 -37.27 28.60 -9.14
C LEU A 159 -36.24 28.24 -10.21
N VAL A 160 -35.03 27.91 -9.76
CA VAL A 160 -33.85 27.62 -10.58
C VAL A 160 -33.09 26.45 -9.96
N SER A 161 -32.44 25.65 -10.80
CA SER A 161 -31.50 24.62 -10.33
C SER A 161 -30.05 25.05 -10.58
N ALA A 162 -29.14 24.64 -9.71
CA ALA A 162 -27.70 24.81 -9.88
C ALA A 162 -27.00 23.45 -9.95
N ARG A 163 -25.97 23.33 -10.78
CA ARG A 163 -25.17 22.09 -10.90
C ARG A 163 -23.79 22.38 -11.47
N LEU A 164 -22.86 21.47 -11.24
CA LEU A 164 -21.60 21.42 -11.95
C LEU A 164 -21.71 20.46 -13.14
N THR A 165 -20.96 20.75 -14.21
CA THR A 165 -20.79 19.85 -15.35
C THR A 165 -19.32 19.50 -15.54
N GLN A 166 -19.03 18.24 -15.85
CA GLN A 166 -17.73 17.76 -16.32
C GLN A 166 -17.83 17.48 -17.81
N ASN A 167 -17.02 18.14 -18.64
CA ASN A 167 -17.04 17.98 -20.11
C ASN A 167 -18.44 18.18 -20.71
N GLY A 168 -19.22 19.12 -20.16
CA GLY A 168 -20.60 19.40 -20.54
C GLY A 168 -21.65 18.41 -20.00
N ALA A 169 -21.25 17.28 -19.41
CA ALA A 169 -22.15 16.33 -18.77
C ALA A 169 -22.39 16.70 -17.30
N VAL A 170 -23.63 16.58 -16.81
CA VAL A 170 -23.98 16.90 -15.42
C VAL A 170 -23.26 15.98 -14.45
N ILE A 171 -22.70 16.55 -13.37
CA ILE A 171 -22.24 15.82 -12.19
C ILE A 171 -23.44 15.68 -11.24
N PRO A 172 -24.11 14.51 -11.16
CA PRO A 172 -25.42 14.41 -10.49
C PRO A 172 -25.37 14.75 -9.00
N ALA A 173 -24.27 14.43 -8.33
CA ALA A 173 -24.09 14.71 -6.90
C ALA A 173 -23.93 16.20 -6.56
N SER A 174 -23.77 17.07 -7.57
CA SER A 174 -23.69 18.52 -7.40
C SER A 174 -25.01 19.25 -7.67
N GLU A 175 -26.03 18.53 -8.16
CA GLU A 175 -27.29 19.14 -8.59
C GLU A 175 -28.17 19.52 -7.39
N VAL A 176 -28.55 20.79 -7.33
CA VAL A 176 -29.51 21.34 -6.38
C VAL A 176 -30.73 21.82 -7.17
N SER A 177 -31.82 21.05 -7.10
CA SER A 177 -33.06 21.28 -7.85
C SER A 177 -34.24 21.48 -6.89
N PRO A 178 -34.39 22.69 -6.34
CA PRO A 178 -35.43 22.99 -5.36
C PRO A 178 -36.83 22.95 -6.00
N LEU A 179 -37.83 22.56 -5.21
CA LEU A 179 -39.24 22.55 -5.63
C LEU A 179 -39.95 23.90 -5.41
N ALA A 180 -39.28 24.84 -4.77
CA ALA A 180 -39.77 26.18 -4.49
C ALA A 180 -38.69 27.21 -4.84
N ALA A 181 -39.09 28.47 -5.00
CA ALA A 181 -38.15 29.54 -5.32
C ALA A 181 -37.16 29.76 -4.17
N VAL A 182 -35.87 29.84 -4.50
CA VAL A 182 -34.77 30.04 -3.54
C VAL A 182 -33.85 31.15 -4.02
N SER A 183 -33.09 31.75 -3.10
CA SER A 183 -32.11 32.79 -3.40
C SER A 183 -30.66 32.35 -3.16
N ASN A 184 -30.45 31.15 -2.63
CA ASN A 184 -29.12 30.58 -2.42
C ASN A 184 -29.13 29.12 -2.84
N LEU A 185 -28.08 28.71 -3.56
CA LEU A 185 -27.81 27.33 -3.93
C LEU A 185 -26.33 27.06 -3.74
N SER A 186 -25.98 25.96 -3.08
CA SER A 186 -24.61 25.54 -2.92
C SER A 186 -24.52 24.02 -2.84
N ALA A 187 -23.40 23.48 -3.32
CA ALA A 187 -23.06 22.07 -3.17
C ALA A 187 -21.55 21.88 -3.15
N SER A 188 -21.12 20.74 -2.62
CA SER A 188 -19.73 20.29 -2.64
C SER A 188 -19.68 18.83 -3.04
N VAL A 189 -18.76 18.48 -3.94
CA VAL A 189 -18.64 17.14 -4.52
C VAL A 189 -17.18 16.75 -4.69
N VAL A 190 -16.90 15.45 -4.59
CA VAL A 190 -15.62 14.87 -4.95
C VAL A 190 -15.77 14.10 -6.25
N VAL A 191 -14.96 14.43 -7.26
CA VAL A 191 -14.99 13.76 -8.57
C VAL A 191 -13.58 13.44 -9.09
N PRO A 192 -13.41 12.31 -9.81
CA PRO A 192 -12.20 12.07 -10.59
C PRO A 192 -12.20 12.99 -11.82
N LEU A 193 -11.12 13.73 -12.02
CA LEU A 193 -10.86 14.47 -13.26
C LEU A 193 -9.58 13.95 -13.90
N THR A 194 -9.57 13.89 -15.22
CA THR A 194 -8.39 13.63 -16.03
C THR A 194 -7.80 14.93 -16.57
N ALA A 195 -6.50 14.94 -16.87
CA ALA A 195 -5.87 16.07 -17.55
C ALA A 195 -6.60 16.39 -18.86
N GLY A 196 -7.04 17.64 -19.01
CA GLY A 196 -7.88 18.12 -20.12
C GLY A 196 -9.37 18.14 -19.83
N ASP A 197 -9.84 17.54 -18.72
CA ASP A 197 -11.24 17.66 -18.33
C ASP A 197 -11.60 19.11 -18.00
N THR A 198 -12.84 19.44 -18.32
CA THR A 198 -13.41 20.78 -18.11
C THR A 198 -14.51 20.74 -17.07
N VAL A 199 -14.58 21.78 -16.24
CA VAL A 199 -15.61 21.98 -15.21
C VAL A 199 -16.30 23.31 -15.43
N SER A 200 -17.63 23.34 -15.35
CA SER A 200 -18.43 24.56 -15.39
C SER A 200 -19.53 24.55 -14.35
N LEU A 201 -19.88 25.73 -13.83
CA LEU A 201 -21.10 25.95 -13.05
C LEU A 201 -22.23 26.33 -14.00
N GLN A 202 -23.37 25.67 -13.86
CA GLN A 202 -24.57 25.94 -14.64
C GLN A 202 -25.77 26.25 -13.77
N LEU A 203 -26.56 27.22 -14.21
CA LEU A 203 -27.92 27.46 -13.73
C LEU A 203 -28.92 27.06 -14.81
N ALA A 204 -29.93 26.26 -14.45
CA ALA A 204 -30.99 25.88 -15.37
C ALA A 204 -32.35 26.36 -14.86
N GLY A 205 -33.12 26.94 -15.76
CA GLY A 205 -34.41 27.57 -15.46
C GLY A 205 -34.96 28.27 -16.69
N LEU A 206 -36.17 28.81 -16.58
CA LEU A 206 -36.84 29.55 -17.67
C LEU A 206 -37.08 31.03 -17.32
N ILE A 207 -36.67 31.45 -16.13
CA ILE A 207 -36.83 32.82 -15.64
C ILE A 207 -35.42 33.44 -15.61
N PRO A 208 -35.20 34.58 -16.29
CA PRO A 208 -33.94 35.32 -16.15
C PRO A 208 -33.67 35.63 -14.67
N THR A 209 -32.43 35.47 -14.24
CA THR A 209 -32.04 35.67 -12.85
C THR A 209 -30.90 36.68 -12.75
N VAL A 210 -30.78 37.32 -11.60
CA VAL A 210 -29.73 38.32 -11.35
C VAL A 210 -28.93 37.88 -10.14
N LEU A 211 -27.62 37.74 -10.33
CA LEU A 211 -26.67 37.44 -9.26
C LEU A 211 -26.59 38.61 -8.26
N GLN A 212 -26.31 38.32 -6.99
CA GLN A 212 -26.07 39.37 -6.00
C GLN A 212 -24.75 40.11 -6.26
N THR A 213 -24.72 41.39 -5.94
CA THR A 213 -23.44 42.13 -5.80
C THR A 213 -22.64 41.59 -4.63
N GLY A 214 -21.32 41.52 -4.73
CA GLY A 214 -20.48 40.95 -3.68
C GLY A 214 -20.28 39.47 -3.94
N GLN A 215 -21.02 38.56 -3.34
CA GLN A 215 -20.86 37.11 -3.59
C GLN A 215 -21.98 36.55 -4.47
N GLY A 216 -22.02 36.94 -5.75
CA GLY A 216 -23.05 36.52 -6.69
C GLY A 216 -22.98 35.04 -7.05
N ALA A 217 -21.82 34.59 -7.53
CA ALA A 217 -21.52 33.17 -7.73
C ALA A 217 -20.03 32.91 -7.50
N SER A 218 -19.67 31.71 -7.07
CA SER A 218 -18.27 31.28 -6.96
C SER A 218 -18.11 29.79 -7.17
N VAL A 219 -16.90 29.40 -7.60
CA VAL A 219 -16.46 28.01 -7.68
C VAL A 219 -15.08 27.90 -7.04
N THR A 220 -14.90 26.84 -6.25
CA THR A 220 -13.61 26.40 -5.71
C THR A 220 -13.33 24.99 -6.21
N ILE A 221 -12.13 24.76 -6.76
CA ILE A 221 -11.64 23.48 -7.24
C ILE A 221 -10.32 23.21 -6.52
N VAL A 222 -10.17 22.05 -5.89
CA VAL A 222 -8.93 21.65 -5.21
C VAL A 222 -8.63 20.19 -5.50
N ARG A 223 -7.43 19.90 -6.02
CA ARG A 223 -6.96 18.53 -6.17
C ARG A 223 -6.57 17.98 -4.80
N MET A 224 -7.19 16.88 -4.40
CA MET A 224 -6.95 16.22 -3.12
C MET A 224 -5.88 15.14 -3.22
N SER A 225 -5.80 14.44 -4.36
CA SER A 225 -4.79 13.41 -4.60
C SER A 225 -4.54 13.23 -6.10
N ALA A 226 -3.36 12.72 -6.45
CA ALA A 226 -3.11 12.21 -7.79
C ALA A 226 -3.83 10.87 -7.99
N THR A 227 -4.20 10.55 -9.22
CA THR A 227 -4.61 9.18 -9.60
C THR A 227 -3.34 8.39 -9.84
N GLU A 228 -3.13 7.29 -9.10
CA GLU A 228 -2.04 6.35 -9.43
C GLU A 228 -2.33 5.75 -10.81
N GLY A 229 -1.38 5.91 -11.73
CA GLY A 229 -1.41 5.32 -13.07
C GLY A 229 -0.96 3.87 -13.08
#